data_AF-A0A975N3D6-F1
#
_entry.id   AF-A0A975N3D6-F1
#
_cell.length_a   1.000
_cell.length_b   1.000
_cell.length_c   1.000
_cell.angle_alpha   90.00
_cell.angle_beta   90.00
_cell.angle_gamma   90.00
#
_symmetry.space_group_name_H-M   'P 1'
#
loop_
_entity.id
_entity.type
_entity.pdbx_description
1 polymer ?
#
loop_
_entity_poly.entity_id
_entity_poly.type
_entity_poly.pdbx_seq_one_letter_code
_entity_poly.pdbx_strand_id
1 'polypeptide(L)'
;MPDPDSAASRPRVYVSYACEESDEHVSLVREFAAFLRTEAGVDAHLDQWYADGRRDWVAWASDQFQQADFIVVIASPGYGLTMGMLDTAMLHDKLGRSLPDATHQILPVVLPGGSATDIPHVLSAFAATHYVVRAFSLDEVQGLLRAIHGSPAHAMPPLGAFRPPDVEAGPVLVATPRSPPRTGRHLGPGAEVVIGDDHYLVHAGTYEETTTSDGAAVLRGARALSVGGPRPQVWLRQLEIRQDTPMAEEAATALTCERTLLASPAGRWLGILVSPALVREPGLVTLVTGWPLSGRTRGPCDTLASFVPERGELADPLRTRAILRGLGGLCRKLAALHRMDASHRCLAPAAIIRLDDGALALRDLGLATTSYEPGEGPELYRAPEQGRRRRGKAGPWTDAYQIGAIAYHFATGHPPPSIPVPVRGLAPDLPPAATAAIDAALDAEPSRRPGILALGAAFDSSR
;
A
#
# COMPACT_ATOMS: atom_id res chain seq x y z
N MET A 1 29.17 37.34 30.42
CA MET A 1 28.40 36.34 31.19
C MET A 1 26.98 36.37 30.67
N PRO A 2 26.48 35.31 30.03
CA PRO A 2 25.07 35.20 29.71
C PRO A 2 24.28 34.73 30.95
N ASP A 3 23.04 35.19 31.00
CA ASP A 3 22.01 35.05 32.02
C ASP A 3 21.74 33.56 32.39
N PRO A 4 21.69 33.17 33.68
CA PRO A 4 21.35 31.79 34.08
C PRO A 4 19.86 31.44 33.93
N ASP A 5 19.00 32.39 33.53
CA ASP A 5 17.53 32.21 33.42
C ASP A 5 17.00 32.14 31.96
N SER A 6 17.85 31.78 31.00
CA SER A 6 17.38 31.35 29.67
C SER A 6 16.71 29.97 29.80
N ALA A 7 15.40 29.96 30.06
CA ALA A 7 14.52 28.79 30.13
C ALA A 7 14.90 27.67 29.14
N ALA A 8 15.62 26.66 29.63
CA ALA A 8 15.71 25.38 28.95
C ALA A 8 14.29 24.80 28.93
N SER A 9 13.70 24.69 27.73
CA SER A 9 12.35 24.16 27.51
C SER A 9 12.19 22.84 28.27
N ARG A 10 11.39 22.84 29.34
CA ARG A 10 11.08 21.60 30.06
C ARG A 10 10.10 20.83 29.18
N PRO A 11 10.41 19.58 28.80
CA PRO A 11 9.56 18.81 27.90
C PRO A 11 8.19 18.60 28.54
N ARG A 12 7.14 18.93 27.78
CA ARG A 12 5.75 18.79 28.19
C ARG A 12 5.34 17.34 28.04
N VAL A 13 4.87 16.73 29.13
CA VAL A 13 4.44 15.33 29.13
C VAL A 13 2.95 15.24 29.43
N TYR A 14 2.21 14.49 28.62
CA TYR A 14 0.82 14.14 28.92
C TYR A 14 0.76 12.71 29.44
N VAL A 15 0.10 12.50 30.58
CA VAL A 15 -0.07 11.17 31.19
C VAL A 15 -1.45 10.63 30.81
N SER A 16 -1.47 9.58 29.99
CA SER A 16 -2.68 8.89 29.57
C SER A 16 -2.81 7.54 30.30
N TYR A 17 -3.98 7.26 30.84
CA TYR A 17 -4.27 6.07 31.67
C TYR A 17 -5.75 5.69 31.57
N ALA A 18 -6.09 4.48 32.01
CA ALA A 18 -7.48 4.04 32.08
C ALA A 18 -8.16 4.58 33.36
N CYS A 19 -8.97 5.63 33.23
CA CYS A 19 -9.63 6.28 34.36
C CYS A 19 -10.83 5.51 34.96
N GLU A 20 -11.25 4.41 34.34
CA GLU A 20 -12.35 3.55 34.82
C GLU A 20 -11.86 2.27 35.55
N GLU A 21 -10.56 2.18 35.82
CA GLU A 21 -9.95 1.12 36.63
C GLU A 21 -10.19 1.34 38.14
N SER A 22 -9.59 0.49 38.99
CA SER A 22 -9.71 0.61 40.45
C SER A 22 -9.25 1.97 40.99
N ASP A 23 -9.87 2.43 42.07
CA ASP A 23 -9.46 3.65 42.78
C ASP A 23 -7.98 3.61 43.23
N GLU A 24 -7.46 2.41 43.49
CA GLU A 24 -6.05 2.15 43.78
C GLU A 24 -5.16 2.48 42.57
N HIS A 25 -5.52 2.04 41.37
CA HIS A 25 -4.79 2.36 40.13
C HIS A 25 -4.80 3.86 39.86
N VAL A 26 -5.98 4.51 39.95
CA VAL A 26 -6.12 5.95 39.71
C VAL A 26 -5.29 6.78 40.71
N SER A 27 -5.25 6.34 41.97
CA SER A 27 -4.41 6.97 43.01
C SER A 27 -2.92 6.79 42.71
N LEU A 28 -2.50 5.59 42.30
CA LEU A 28 -1.12 5.29 41.94
C LEU A 28 -0.64 6.12 40.74
N VAL A 29 -1.48 6.31 39.72
CA VAL A 29 -1.19 7.20 38.58
C VAL A 29 -1.04 8.65 39.02
N ARG A 30 -1.91 9.13 39.93
CA ARG A 30 -1.84 10.49 40.47
C ARG A 30 -0.54 10.73 41.24
N GLU A 31 -0.16 9.77 42.09
CA GLU A 31 1.10 9.82 42.85
C GLU A 31 2.31 9.80 41.93
N PHE A 32 2.32 8.94 40.91
CA PHE A 32 3.39 8.88 39.92
C PHE A 32 3.50 10.19 39.13
N ALA A 33 2.40 10.74 38.63
CA ALA A 33 2.38 12.00 37.90
C ALA A 33 2.85 13.17 38.78
N ALA A 34 2.46 13.20 40.06
CA ALA A 34 2.94 14.19 41.02
C ALA A 34 4.45 14.06 41.24
N PHE A 35 4.96 12.84 41.42
CA PHE A 35 6.39 12.55 41.55
C PHE A 35 7.19 13.02 40.34
N LEU A 36 6.69 12.80 39.11
CA LEU A 36 7.34 13.29 37.89
C LEU A 36 7.48 14.83 37.88
N ARG A 37 6.48 15.55 38.42
CA ARG A 37 6.51 17.02 38.51
C ARG A 37 7.41 17.53 39.62
N THR A 38 7.27 16.99 40.84
CA THR A 38 7.91 17.57 42.04
C THR A 38 9.34 17.12 42.21
N GLU A 39 9.62 15.83 42.00
CA GLU A 39 10.94 15.23 42.24
C GLU A 39 11.75 15.13 40.94
N ALA A 40 11.12 14.72 39.83
CA ALA A 40 11.82 14.49 38.57
C ALA A 40 11.90 15.72 37.66
N GLY A 41 11.21 16.82 38.00
CA GLY A 41 11.28 18.10 37.29
C GLY A 41 10.66 18.12 35.89
N VAL A 42 9.79 17.16 35.57
CA VAL A 42 9.10 17.04 34.28
C VAL A 42 7.78 17.82 34.29
N ASP A 43 7.45 18.55 33.22
CA ASP A 43 6.16 19.25 33.11
C ASP A 43 5.05 18.27 32.71
N ALA A 44 4.71 17.35 33.62
CA ALA A 44 3.69 16.33 33.41
C ALA A 44 2.27 16.89 33.62
N HIS A 45 1.32 16.53 32.78
CA HIS A 45 -0.08 16.96 32.85
C HIS A 45 -1.00 15.74 33.03
N LEU A 46 -1.91 15.85 34.00
CA LEU A 46 -2.91 14.84 34.34
C LEU A 46 -4.28 15.52 34.42
N ASP A 47 -5.29 14.91 33.80
CA ASP A 47 -6.68 15.37 33.73
C ASP A 47 -7.28 15.71 35.11
N GLN A 48 -6.97 14.91 36.14
CA GLN A 48 -7.45 15.09 37.51
C GLN A 48 -7.12 16.46 38.12
N TRP A 49 -6.06 17.14 37.66
CA TRP A 49 -5.70 18.49 38.13
C TRP A 49 -6.47 19.61 37.43
N TYR A 50 -7.27 19.29 36.42
CA TYR A 50 -8.06 20.24 35.63
C TYR A 50 -9.58 20.03 35.81
N ALA A 51 -9.99 19.30 36.86
CA ALA A 51 -11.38 18.96 37.15
C ALA A 51 -12.15 20.03 37.94
N ASP A 52 -11.69 21.29 37.94
CA ASP A 52 -12.21 22.40 38.74
C ASP A 52 -13.50 23.05 38.17
N GLY A 53 -14.00 22.61 37.02
CA GLY A 53 -15.22 23.14 36.40
C GLY A 53 -15.77 22.29 35.24
N ARG A 54 -16.85 22.76 34.62
CA ARG A 54 -17.44 22.12 33.43
C ARG A 54 -16.51 22.31 32.22
N ARG A 55 -15.98 21.21 31.70
CA ARG A 55 -15.05 21.20 30.55
C ARG A 55 -15.48 20.15 29.54
N ASP A 56 -15.19 20.40 28.27
CA ASP A 56 -15.24 19.37 27.24
C ASP A 56 -13.94 18.55 27.31
N TRP A 57 -14.05 17.37 27.91
CA TRP A 57 -12.92 16.47 28.14
C TRP A 57 -12.32 15.91 26.84
N VAL A 58 -13.13 15.77 25.79
CA VAL A 58 -12.67 15.32 24.48
C VAL A 58 -11.80 16.40 23.83
N ALA A 59 -12.26 17.65 23.85
CA ALA A 59 -11.49 18.77 23.32
C ALA A 59 -10.20 18.99 24.12
N TRP A 60 -10.26 18.88 25.45
CA TRP A 60 -9.09 19.05 26.30
C TRP A 60 -8.05 17.94 26.10
N ALA A 61 -8.45 16.66 26.09
CA ALA A 61 -7.52 15.55 25.85
C ALA A 61 -6.88 15.67 24.46
N SER A 62 -7.65 16.08 23.45
CA SER A 62 -7.14 16.29 22.09
C SER A 62 -6.05 17.36 22.04
N ASP A 63 -6.27 18.48 22.75
CA ASP A 63 -5.29 19.56 22.89
C ASP A 63 -4.01 19.11 23.61
N GLN A 64 -4.15 18.34 24.69
CA GLN A 64 -2.99 17.78 25.40
C GLN A 64 -2.17 16.83 24.51
N PHE A 65 -2.82 15.97 23.74
CA PHE A 65 -2.15 15.07 22.79
C PHE A 65 -1.38 15.79 21.69
N GLN A 66 -1.85 16.96 21.26
CA GLN A 66 -1.18 17.76 20.22
C GLN A 66 -0.02 18.57 20.78
N GLN A 67 -0.14 19.12 21.98
CA GLN A 67 0.87 19.98 22.58
C GLN A 67 1.98 19.22 23.30
N ALA A 68 1.76 17.96 23.70
CA ALA A 68 2.73 17.21 24.48
C ALA A 68 3.94 16.80 23.63
N ASP A 69 5.15 17.08 24.13
CA ASP A 69 6.41 16.60 23.54
C ASP A 69 6.54 15.08 23.71
N PHE A 70 5.99 14.54 24.80
CA PHE A 70 5.93 13.10 25.09
C PHE A 70 4.58 12.69 25.68
N ILE A 71 4.11 11.49 25.35
CA ILE A 71 2.88 10.91 25.88
C ILE A 71 3.27 9.68 26.69
N VAL A 72 3.11 9.75 28.00
CA VAL A 72 3.32 8.62 28.90
C VAL A 72 2.03 7.82 28.99
N VAL A 73 2.06 6.58 28.51
CA VAL A 73 0.92 5.67 28.56
C VAL A 73 1.10 4.70 29.71
N ILE A 74 0.22 4.76 30.70
CA ILE A 74 0.26 3.83 31.83
C ILE A 74 -0.39 2.51 31.43
N ALA A 75 0.36 1.42 31.55
CA ALA A 75 -0.10 0.06 31.28
C ALA A 75 -1.19 -0.35 32.28
N SER A 76 -2.31 -0.84 31.77
CA SER A 76 -3.42 -1.36 32.57
C SER A 76 -4.27 -2.32 31.73
N PRO A 77 -4.80 -3.42 32.30
CA PRO A 77 -5.62 -4.38 31.56
C PRO A 77 -6.86 -3.77 30.88
N GLY A 78 -7.46 -2.73 31.47
CA GLY A 78 -8.62 -2.01 30.96
C GLY A 78 -8.31 -0.88 29.97
N TYR A 79 -7.05 -0.68 29.58
CA TYR A 79 -6.69 0.39 28.67
C TYR A 79 -7.32 0.18 27.28
N GLY A 80 -8.27 1.05 26.92
CA GLY A 80 -8.94 1.07 25.61
C GLY A 80 -10.41 0.60 25.59
N LEU A 81 -11.02 0.24 26.73
CA LEU A 81 -12.36 -0.38 26.74
C LEU A 81 -13.56 0.60 26.79
N THR A 82 -13.41 1.84 27.26
CA THR A 82 -14.60 2.72 27.47
C THR A 82 -14.29 4.22 27.32
N MET A 83 -13.41 4.82 28.14
CA MET A 83 -12.99 6.23 27.99
C MET A 83 -11.59 6.40 27.38
N GLY A 84 -10.78 5.33 27.43
CA GLY A 84 -9.53 5.23 26.68
C GLY A 84 -9.73 5.02 25.17
N MET A 85 -10.98 4.97 24.67
CA MET A 85 -11.24 4.79 23.23
C MET A 85 -10.78 6.00 22.40
N LEU A 86 -10.90 7.22 22.93
CA LEU A 86 -10.40 8.42 22.28
C LEU A 86 -8.87 8.44 22.28
N ASP A 87 -8.24 8.29 23.45
CA ASP A 87 -6.79 8.24 23.58
C ASP A 87 -6.19 7.12 22.73
N THR A 88 -6.84 5.95 22.69
CA THR A 88 -6.44 4.82 21.82
C THR A 88 -6.61 5.18 20.35
N ALA A 89 -7.72 5.79 19.94
CA ALA A 89 -7.91 6.21 18.55
C ALA A 89 -6.87 7.26 18.13
N MET A 90 -6.54 8.20 19.02
CA MET A 90 -5.50 9.21 18.80
C MET A 90 -4.10 8.59 18.74
N LEU A 91 -3.78 7.62 19.60
CA LEU A 91 -2.54 6.84 19.53
C LEU A 91 -2.43 6.09 18.19
N HIS A 92 -3.52 5.46 17.74
CA HIS A 92 -3.58 4.76 16.46
C HIS A 92 -3.38 5.71 15.26
N ASP A 93 -4.05 6.87 15.24
CA ASP A 93 -3.86 7.89 14.20
C ASP A 93 -2.41 8.38 14.17
N LYS A 94 -1.81 8.63 15.34
CA LYS A 94 -0.44 9.15 15.46
C LYS A 94 0.62 8.13 15.00
N LEU A 95 0.48 6.86 15.41
CA LEU A 95 1.32 5.76 14.95
C LEU A 95 1.15 5.47 13.45
N GLY A 96 -0.07 5.66 12.92
CA GLY A 96 -0.36 5.53 11.49
C GLY A 96 0.27 6.63 10.62
N ARG A 97 0.43 7.84 11.15
CA ARG A 97 1.06 8.98 10.45
C ARG A 97 2.58 8.86 10.35
N SER A 98 3.25 8.53 11.45
CA SER A 98 4.70 8.30 11.49
C SER A 98 5.05 7.34 12.60
N LEU A 99 5.27 6.07 12.25
CA LEU A 99 5.64 5.04 13.22
C LEU A 99 6.93 5.41 13.99
N PRO A 100 8.04 5.85 13.34
CA PRO A 100 9.28 6.16 14.06
C PRO A 100 9.15 7.33 15.05
N ASP A 101 8.52 8.43 14.62
CA ASP A 101 8.39 9.62 15.46
C ASP A 101 7.40 9.39 16.60
N ALA A 102 6.28 8.71 16.32
CA ALA A 102 5.30 8.38 17.34
C ALA A 102 5.85 7.37 18.35
N THR A 103 6.65 6.38 17.94
CA THR A 103 7.33 5.46 18.87
C THR A 103 8.35 6.19 19.77
N HIS A 104 9.01 7.24 19.28
CA HIS A 104 9.90 8.05 20.11
C HIS A 104 9.12 8.92 21.13
N GLN A 105 7.94 9.40 20.74
CA GLN A 105 7.13 10.31 21.52
C GLN A 105 6.22 9.61 22.54
N ILE A 106 5.79 8.38 22.25
CA ILE A 106 4.88 7.62 23.11
C ILE A 106 5.70 6.66 23.96
N LEU A 107 5.64 6.82 25.29
CA LEU A 107 6.46 6.12 26.26
C LEU A 107 5.57 5.22 27.13
N PRO A 108 5.51 3.90 26.88
CA PRO A 108 4.74 2.97 27.71
C PRO A 108 5.42 2.78 29.07
N VAL A 109 4.65 2.94 30.16
CA VAL A 109 5.12 2.81 31.54
C VAL A 109 4.31 1.78 32.29
N VAL A 110 4.99 0.86 32.97
CA VAL A 110 4.40 -0.14 33.87
C VAL A 110 4.68 0.28 35.30
N LEU A 111 3.62 0.53 36.07
CA LEU A 111 3.70 0.93 37.49
C LEU A 111 3.76 -0.29 38.42
N PRO A 112 4.04 -0.11 39.73
CA PRO A 112 4.14 -1.22 40.68
C PRO A 112 2.86 -2.08 40.67
N GLY A 113 3.03 -3.40 40.54
CA GLY A 113 1.92 -4.35 40.47
C GLY A 113 1.37 -4.59 39.06
N GLY A 114 1.75 -3.79 38.06
CA GLY A 114 1.39 -4.00 36.65
C GLY A 114 2.36 -4.94 35.91
N SER A 115 1.92 -5.41 34.74
CA SER A 115 2.70 -6.25 33.84
C SER A 115 2.93 -5.59 32.47
N ALA A 116 4.02 -5.94 31.78
CA ALA A 116 4.26 -5.52 30.40
C ALA A 116 3.21 -6.07 29.41
N THR A 117 2.50 -7.14 29.78
CA THR A 117 1.35 -7.66 29.02
C THR A 117 0.16 -6.72 29.02
N ASP A 118 0.11 -5.78 29.97
CA ASP A 118 -0.99 -4.84 30.15
C ASP A 118 -0.78 -3.57 29.31
N ILE A 119 0.33 -3.51 28.56
CA ILE A 119 0.60 -2.46 27.58
C ILE A 119 -0.27 -2.73 26.34
N PRO A 120 -0.99 -1.72 25.81
CA PRO A 120 -1.78 -1.86 24.60
C PRO A 120 -0.98 -2.46 23.43
N HIS A 121 -1.53 -3.47 22.76
CA HIS A 121 -0.85 -4.19 21.68
C HIS A 121 -0.29 -3.28 20.58
N VAL A 122 -0.97 -2.16 20.30
CA VAL A 122 -0.54 -1.16 19.31
C VAL A 122 0.84 -0.55 19.61
N LEU A 123 1.27 -0.56 20.88
CA LEU A 123 2.57 -0.04 21.33
C LEU A 123 3.68 -1.09 21.29
N SER A 124 3.41 -2.30 20.77
CA SER A 124 4.42 -3.34 20.50
C SER A 124 5.32 -3.67 21.70
N ALA A 125 4.74 -3.92 22.86
CA ALA A 125 5.43 -4.10 24.15
C ALA A 125 6.62 -5.09 24.16
N PHE A 126 6.63 -6.08 23.26
CA PHE A 126 7.69 -7.09 23.14
C PHE A 126 8.75 -6.77 22.07
N ALA A 127 8.54 -5.74 21.25
CA ALA A 127 9.44 -5.33 20.17
C ALA A 127 9.99 -3.90 20.37
N ALA A 128 9.29 -3.05 21.12
CA ALA A 128 9.67 -1.69 21.46
C ALA A 128 10.02 -1.56 22.95
N THR A 129 10.83 -0.55 23.29
CA THR A 129 11.22 -0.25 24.67
C THR A 129 10.01 0.22 25.48
N HIS A 130 9.86 -0.30 26.69
CA HIS A 130 8.92 0.18 27.71
C HIS A 130 9.66 0.38 29.04
N TYR A 131 9.08 1.15 29.94
CA TYR A 131 9.71 1.53 31.21
C TYR A 131 8.96 0.92 32.38
N VAL A 132 9.64 0.08 33.17
CA VAL A 132 9.06 -0.53 34.37
C VAL A 132 9.52 0.25 35.58
N VAL A 133 8.59 0.80 36.35
CA VAL A 133 8.84 1.57 37.57
C VAL A 133 8.35 0.75 38.75
N ARG A 134 9.28 0.17 39.53
CA ARG A 134 8.91 -0.71 40.66
C ARG A 134 8.69 0.04 41.96
N ALA A 135 9.29 1.22 42.07
CA ALA A 135 9.11 2.15 43.17
C ALA A 135 9.30 3.58 42.69
N PHE A 136 8.60 4.55 43.30
CA PHE A 136 8.73 5.97 42.94
C PHE A 136 10.02 6.54 43.54
N SER A 137 11.11 6.40 42.78
CA SER A 137 12.42 6.92 43.10
C SER A 137 13.11 7.43 41.84
N LEU A 138 14.03 8.37 41.99
CA LEU A 138 14.75 8.95 40.84
C LEU A 138 15.57 7.92 40.08
N ASP A 139 16.05 6.87 40.76
CA ASP A 139 16.84 5.80 40.15
C ASP A 139 16.00 4.95 39.19
N GLU A 140 14.81 4.52 39.63
CA GLU A 140 13.88 3.70 38.84
C GLU A 140 13.36 4.44 37.59
N VAL A 141 13.20 5.77 37.65
CA VAL A 141 12.73 6.56 36.49
C VAL A 141 13.86 7.06 35.58
N GLN A 142 15.13 6.78 35.87
CA GLN A 142 16.25 7.28 35.05
C GLN A 142 16.11 6.89 33.57
N GLY A 143 15.67 5.66 33.29
CA GLY A 143 15.46 5.21 31.90
C GLY A 143 14.44 6.08 31.16
N LEU A 144 13.33 6.42 31.84
CA LEU A 144 12.28 7.28 31.32
C LEU A 144 12.78 8.73 31.14
N LEU A 145 13.51 9.25 32.12
CA LEU A 145 14.08 10.61 32.05
C LEU A 145 15.11 10.77 30.94
N ARG A 146 15.93 9.74 30.66
CA ARG A 146 16.87 9.75 29.54
C ARG A 146 16.16 9.87 28.19
N ALA A 147 15.00 9.23 28.05
CA ALA A 147 14.18 9.34 26.84
C ALA A 147 13.55 10.73 26.72
N ILE A 148 12.96 11.24 27.80
CA ILE A 148 12.31 12.56 27.83
C ILE A 148 13.31 13.71 27.60
N HIS A 149 14.54 13.59 28.11
CA HIS A 149 15.57 14.63 28.00
C HIS A 149 16.58 14.38 26.86
N GLY A 150 16.39 13.34 26.04
CA GLY A 150 17.28 13.01 24.91
C GLY A 150 18.73 12.74 25.30
N SER A 151 18.98 12.24 26.52
CA SER A 151 20.32 12.02 27.06
C SER A 151 20.63 10.52 27.16
N PRO A 152 21.34 9.92 26.19
CA PRO A 152 21.56 8.47 26.17
C PRO A 152 22.45 8.00 27.33
N ALA A 153 22.19 6.79 27.81
CA ALA A 153 22.96 6.15 28.89
C ALA A 153 24.45 5.99 28.57
N HIS A 154 24.75 5.78 27.30
CA HIS A 154 26.09 5.60 26.77
C HIS A 154 26.28 6.59 25.63
N ALA A 155 27.26 7.47 25.77
CA ALA A 155 27.61 8.39 24.70
C ALA A 155 28.10 7.60 23.48
N MET A 156 27.65 8.00 22.29
CA MET A 156 28.18 7.44 21.04
C MET A 156 29.68 7.73 20.98
N PRO A 157 30.55 6.71 20.90
CA PRO A 157 31.99 6.94 20.81
C PRO A 157 32.31 7.70 19.51
N PRO A 158 33.36 8.53 19.50
CA PRO A 158 33.75 9.27 18.29
C PRO A 158 34.11 8.28 17.18
N LEU A 159 33.66 8.60 15.96
CA LEU A 159 34.04 7.86 14.76
C LEU A 159 35.57 7.88 14.61
N GLY A 160 36.18 6.70 14.60
CA GLY A 160 37.58 6.55 14.24
C GLY A 160 37.83 6.96 12.78
N ALA A 161 39.08 7.29 12.45
CA ALA A 161 39.46 7.57 11.07
C ALA A 161 39.13 6.34 10.20
N PHE A 162 38.26 6.54 9.20
CA PHE A 162 37.94 5.51 8.22
C PHE A 162 39.23 5.09 7.50
N ARG A 163 39.68 3.86 7.74
CA ARG A 163 40.78 3.24 6.98
C ARG A 163 40.15 2.32 5.95
N PRO A 164 40.07 2.71 4.67
CA PRO A 164 39.72 1.75 3.64
C PRO A 164 40.76 0.61 3.63
N PRO A 165 40.38 -0.63 3.31
CA PRO A 165 41.36 -1.68 3.05
C PRO A 165 42.31 -1.21 1.93
N ASP A 166 43.60 -1.56 2.04
CA ASP A 166 44.59 -1.20 1.03
C ASP A 166 44.11 -1.65 -0.35
N VAL A 167 43.89 -0.67 -1.22
CA VAL A 167 43.53 -0.90 -2.61
C VAL A 167 44.81 -1.34 -3.30
N GLU A 168 44.99 -2.66 -3.50
CA GLU A 168 45.78 -3.12 -4.64
C GLU A 168 45.24 -2.39 -5.87
N ALA A 169 46.13 -1.72 -6.60
CA ALA A 169 45.80 -0.81 -7.69
C ALA A 169 44.87 -1.46 -8.73
N GLY A 170 43.56 -1.33 -8.50
CA GLY A 170 42.52 -1.58 -9.49
C GLY A 170 42.54 -0.45 -10.51
N PRO A 171 42.36 -0.75 -11.81
CA PRO A 171 42.66 0.19 -12.87
C PRO A 171 41.74 1.42 -12.85
N VAL A 172 42.30 2.52 -13.34
CA VAL A 172 41.68 3.82 -13.61
C VAL A 172 40.25 3.66 -14.12
N LEU A 173 39.30 4.31 -13.45
CA LEU A 173 37.92 4.44 -13.90
C LEU A 173 37.89 5.46 -15.05
N VAL A 174 38.21 4.98 -16.25
CA VAL A 174 37.76 5.61 -17.49
C VAL A 174 36.24 5.49 -17.45
N ALA A 175 35.54 6.62 -17.49
CA ALA A 175 34.11 6.61 -17.81
C ALA A 175 33.96 6.08 -19.24
N THR A 176 33.92 4.76 -19.36
CA THR A 176 33.51 4.11 -20.60
C THR A 176 32.03 4.43 -20.79
N PRO A 177 31.60 4.77 -22.01
CA PRO A 177 30.18 4.77 -22.32
C PRO A 177 29.65 3.41 -21.89
N ARG A 178 28.56 3.42 -21.11
CA ARG A 178 27.88 2.20 -20.65
C ARG A 178 27.86 1.24 -21.84
N SER A 179 28.53 0.10 -21.71
CA SER A 179 28.52 -0.92 -22.76
C SER A 179 27.08 -1.06 -23.22
N PRO A 180 26.81 -1.08 -24.55
CA PRO A 180 25.44 -1.23 -25.04
C PRO A 180 24.80 -2.39 -24.27
N PRO A 181 23.56 -2.24 -23.78
CA PRO A 181 22.89 -3.31 -23.05
C PRO A 181 23.11 -4.60 -23.81
N ARG A 182 23.64 -5.64 -23.15
CA ARG A 182 23.94 -6.92 -23.80
C ARG A 182 22.66 -7.34 -24.50
N THR A 183 22.70 -7.45 -25.84
CA THR A 183 21.56 -7.91 -26.63
C THR A 183 21.27 -9.34 -26.20
N GLY A 184 20.29 -9.47 -25.32
CA GLY A 184 19.85 -10.72 -24.74
C GLY A 184 18.54 -11.17 -25.35
N ARG A 185 18.16 -12.41 -25.10
CA ARG A 185 16.81 -12.90 -25.42
C ARG A 185 15.83 -12.73 -24.26
N HIS A 186 16.34 -12.54 -23.04
CA HIS A 186 15.55 -12.42 -21.83
C HIS A 186 15.15 -10.97 -21.55
N LEU A 187 13.88 -10.74 -21.23
CA LEU A 187 13.41 -9.45 -20.73
C LEU A 187 14.15 -9.08 -19.43
N GLY A 188 14.61 -7.83 -19.36
CA GLY A 188 15.22 -7.27 -18.16
C GLY A 188 15.05 -5.75 -18.11
N PRO A 189 15.08 -5.14 -16.92
CA PRO A 189 14.84 -3.71 -16.77
C PRO A 189 15.91 -2.89 -17.52
N GLY A 190 15.48 -2.07 -18.49
CA GLY A 190 16.39 -1.24 -19.29
C GLY A 190 17.24 -2.01 -20.32
N ALA A 191 16.94 -3.29 -20.55
CA ALA A 191 17.67 -4.13 -21.48
C ALA A 191 17.24 -3.88 -22.93
N GLU A 192 18.18 -4.06 -23.86
CA GLU A 192 17.88 -4.25 -25.28
C GLU A 192 17.77 -5.75 -25.53
N VAL A 193 16.65 -6.17 -26.11
CA VAL A 193 16.33 -7.58 -26.32
C VAL A 193 15.99 -7.82 -27.78
N VAL A 194 16.37 -9.00 -28.27
CA VAL A 194 15.99 -9.48 -29.60
C VAL A 194 14.96 -10.58 -29.43
N ILE A 195 13.79 -10.41 -30.04
CA ILE A 195 12.69 -11.38 -30.00
C ILE A 195 12.31 -11.67 -31.45
N GLY A 196 12.63 -12.88 -31.93
CA GLY A 196 12.56 -13.18 -33.35
C GLY A 196 13.57 -12.34 -34.14
N ASP A 197 13.09 -11.59 -35.13
CA ASP A 197 13.92 -10.69 -35.94
C ASP A 197 13.85 -9.21 -35.49
N ASP A 198 13.06 -8.92 -34.45
CA ASP A 198 12.78 -7.56 -33.99
C ASP A 198 13.58 -7.21 -32.74
N HIS A 199 14.04 -5.95 -32.67
CA HIS A 199 14.75 -5.38 -31.53
C HIS A 199 13.80 -4.57 -30.64
N TYR A 200 13.94 -4.71 -29.33
CA TYR A 200 13.13 -4.01 -28.35
C TYR A 200 13.97 -3.41 -27.22
N LEU A 201 13.67 -2.17 -26.84
CA LEU A 201 14.23 -1.53 -25.63
C LEU A 201 13.21 -1.58 -24.49
N VAL A 202 13.52 -2.34 -23.45
CA VAL A 202 12.64 -2.59 -22.31
C VAL A 202 12.63 -1.41 -21.32
N HIS A 203 11.44 -0.97 -20.93
CA HIS A 203 11.26 0.09 -19.95
C HIS A 203 11.27 -0.45 -18.51
N ALA A 204 12.28 -0.05 -17.73
CA ALA A 204 12.51 -0.56 -16.38
C ALA A 204 11.35 -0.32 -15.41
N GLY A 205 10.70 0.85 -15.46
CA GLY A 205 9.62 1.21 -14.52
C GLY A 205 8.31 0.43 -14.69
N THR A 206 8.22 -0.45 -15.69
CA THR A 206 7.04 -1.28 -15.97
C THR A 206 7.35 -2.77 -15.94
N TYR A 207 8.54 -3.15 -15.48
CA TYR A 207 8.98 -4.52 -15.43
C TYR A 207 8.29 -5.27 -14.29
N GLU A 208 7.66 -6.40 -14.62
CA GLU A 208 7.05 -7.34 -13.69
C GLU A 208 7.63 -8.74 -13.92
N GLU A 209 7.85 -9.50 -12.84
CA GLU A 209 8.34 -10.88 -12.89
C GLU A 209 7.52 -11.74 -11.92
N THR A 210 7.13 -12.93 -12.36
CA THR A 210 6.41 -13.90 -11.53
C THR A 210 6.84 -15.30 -11.90
N THR A 211 6.98 -16.16 -10.91
CA THR A 211 7.40 -17.56 -11.10
C THR A 211 6.21 -18.49 -10.88
N THR A 212 6.12 -19.56 -11.65
CA THR A 212 5.14 -20.63 -11.38
C THR A 212 5.37 -21.23 -9.99
N SER A 213 4.34 -21.78 -9.36
CA SER A 213 4.44 -22.30 -7.99
C SER A 213 5.38 -23.50 -7.84
N ASP A 214 5.64 -24.23 -8.93
CA ASP A 214 6.64 -25.30 -9.00
C ASP A 214 8.06 -24.81 -9.35
N GLY A 215 8.24 -23.51 -9.63
CA GLY A 215 9.54 -22.95 -10.01
C GLY A 215 9.99 -23.27 -11.44
N ALA A 216 9.17 -23.98 -12.22
CA ALA A 216 9.55 -24.51 -13.53
C ALA A 216 9.55 -23.46 -14.65
N ALA A 217 8.81 -22.35 -14.50
CA ALA A 217 8.80 -21.27 -15.47
C ALA A 217 8.73 -19.88 -14.82
N VAL A 218 9.28 -18.89 -15.51
CA VAL A 218 9.28 -17.48 -15.10
C VAL A 218 8.60 -16.63 -16.17
N LEU A 219 7.52 -15.95 -15.80
CA LEU A 219 6.82 -15.00 -16.63
C LEU A 219 7.31 -13.58 -16.33
N ARG A 220 7.70 -12.86 -17.38
CA ARG A 220 8.13 -11.45 -17.33
C ARG A 220 7.21 -10.60 -18.17
N GLY A 221 6.87 -9.42 -17.68
CA GLY A 221 6.06 -8.42 -18.38
C GLY A 221 6.80 -7.08 -18.41
N ALA A 222 6.79 -6.37 -19.54
CA ALA A 222 7.27 -5.00 -19.58
C ALA A 222 6.79 -4.23 -20.81
N ARG A 223 6.66 -2.91 -20.67
CA ARG A 223 6.54 -2.02 -21.84
C ARG A 223 7.90 -1.95 -22.53
N ALA A 224 7.92 -1.94 -23.86
CA ALA A 224 9.15 -1.79 -24.63
C ALA A 224 8.94 -0.93 -25.88
N LEU A 225 10.02 -0.34 -26.37
CA LEU A 225 10.05 0.35 -27.66
C LEU A 225 10.58 -0.61 -28.74
N SER A 226 9.79 -0.88 -29.78
CA SER A 226 10.29 -1.58 -30.97
C SER A 226 11.25 -0.67 -31.74
N VAL A 227 12.46 -1.16 -32.00
CA VAL A 227 13.53 -0.46 -32.71
C VAL A 227 13.54 -0.94 -34.15
N GLY A 228 13.19 -0.06 -35.09
CA GLY A 228 13.29 -0.32 -36.54
C GLY A 228 12.01 -0.80 -37.26
N GLY A 229 10.90 -1.07 -36.53
CA GLY A 229 9.62 -1.50 -37.12
C GLY A 229 8.55 -0.40 -37.27
N PRO A 230 7.47 -0.64 -38.05
CA PRO A 230 6.42 0.37 -38.35
C PRO A 230 5.41 0.64 -37.22
N ARG A 231 5.62 0.17 -35.98
CA ARG A 231 4.68 0.38 -34.85
C ARG A 231 5.42 0.61 -33.51
N PRO A 232 5.37 1.82 -32.90
CA PRO A 232 6.10 2.13 -31.68
C PRO A 232 5.30 1.72 -30.43
N GLN A 233 6.02 1.51 -29.32
CA GLN A 233 5.53 1.08 -28.00
C GLN A 233 4.72 -0.23 -28.01
N VAL A 234 5.21 -1.22 -27.28
CA VAL A 234 4.59 -2.53 -27.13
C VAL A 234 4.55 -2.94 -25.67
N TRP A 235 3.66 -3.89 -25.36
CA TRP A 235 3.70 -4.66 -24.14
C TRP A 235 4.21 -6.06 -24.46
N LEU A 236 5.27 -6.49 -23.76
CA LEU A 236 5.90 -7.79 -23.92
C LEU A 236 5.55 -8.65 -22.71
N ARG A 237 5.04 -9.86 -22.95
CA ARG A 237 4.90 -10.92 -21.94
C ARG A 237 5.73 -12.13 -22.37
N GLN A 238 6.84 -12.39 -21.68
CA GLN A 238 7.78 -13.47 -22.01
C GLN A 238 7.79 -14.52 -20.91
N LEU A 239 7.52 -15.77 -21.28
CA LEU A 239 7.68 -16.94 -20.44
C LEU A 239 9.02 -17.63 -20.74
N GLU A 240 9.83 -17.83 -19.71
CA GLU A 240 11.03 -18.66 -19.71
C GLU A 240 10.72 -20.00 -19.06
N ILE A 241 10.85 -21.09 -19.82
CA ILE A 241 10.69 -22.46 -19.33
C ILE A 241 12.07 -22.95 -18.88
N ARG A 242 12.22 -23.18 -17.58
CA ARG A 242 13.45 -23.69 -16.96
C ARG A 242 13.45 -25.21 -16.84
N GLN A 243 12.26 -25.77 -16.64
CA GLN A 243 12.03 -27.21 -16.52
C GLN A 243 10.74 -27.58 -17.24
N ASP A 244 10.76 -28.71 -17.95
CA ASP A 244 9.58 -29.22 -18.63
C ASP A 244 8.64 -29.87 -17.60
N THR A 245 7.63 -29.11 -17.18
CA THR A 245 6.56 -29.58 -16.28
C THR A 245 5.20 -29.28 -16.89
N PRO A 246 4.13 -30.01 -16.49
CA PRO A 246 2.77 -29.70 -16.93
C PRO A 246 2.36 -28.26 -16.65
N MET A 247 2.84 -27.65 -15.56
CA MET A 247 2.54 -26.26 -15.22
C MET A 247 3.25 -25.26 -16.14
N ALA A 248 4.50 -25.54 -16.54
CA ALA A 248 5.23 -24.72 -17.51
C ALA A 248 4.56 -24.80 -18.91
N GLU A 249 4.12 -25.99 -19.31
CA GLU A 249 3.36 -26.18 -20.56
C GLU A 249 2.00 -25.47 -20.53
N GLU A 250 1.30 -25.52 -19.39
CA GLU A 250 0.05 -24.79 -19.17
C GLU A 250 0.26 -23.28 -19.27
N ALA A 251 1.31 -22.73 -18.67
CA ALA A 251 1.66 -21.31 -18.77
C ALA A 251 1.97 -20.89 -20.21
N ALA A 252 2.68 -21.72 -20.98
CA ALA A 252 2.96 -21.47 -22.39
C ALA A 252 1.68 -21.54 -23.25
N THR A 253 0.77 -22.44 -22.90
CA THR A 253 -0.55 -22.58 -23.51
C THR A 253 -1.41 -21.35 -23.21
N ALA A 254 -1.37 -20.83 -21.98
CA ALA A 254 -2.10 -19.64 -21.58
C ALA A 254 -1.76 -18.41 -22.43
N LEU A 255 -0.47 -18.16 -22.73
CA LEU A 255 -0.05 -17.07 -23.63
C LEU A 255 -0.56 -17.28 -25.08
N THR A 256 -0.66 -18.53 -25.52
CA THR A 256 -1.17 -18.87 -26.86
C THR A 256 -2.68 -18.67 -26.96
N CYS A 257 -3.40 -19.08 -25.92
CA CYS A 257 -4.83 -18.84 -25.76
C CYS A 257 -5.11 -17.33 -25.71
N GLU A 258 -4.30 -16.56 -24.99
CA GLU A 258 -4.45 -15.10 -24.89
C GLU A 258 -4.28 -14.44 -26.25
N ARG A 259 -3.21 -14.77 -26.99
CA ARG A 259 -3.01 -14.30 -28.37
C ARG A 259 -4.22 -14.61 -29.26
N THR A 260 -4.79 -15.81 -29.12
CA THR A 260 -5.93 -16.26 -29.92
C THR A 260 -7.21 -15.51 -29.56
N LEU A 261 -7.48 -15.29 -28.27
CA LEU A 261 -8.60 -14.47 -27.81
C LEU A 261 -8.48 -13.02 -28.31
N LEU A 262 -7.29 -12.43 -28.19
CA LEU A 262 -7.01 -11.07 -28.66
C LEU A 262 -7.15 -10.93 -30.18
N ALA A 263 -6.78 -11.96 -30.95
CA ALA A 263 -6.93 -11.97 -32.41
C ALA A 263 -8.38 -12.19 -32.87
N SER A 264 -9.27 -12.67 -31.99
CA SER A 264 -10.67 -12.94 -32.32
C SER A 264 -11.45 -11.63 -32.60
N PRO A 265 -12.58 -11.70 -33.34
CA PRO A 265 -13.46 -10.54 -33.52
C PRO A 265 -13.95 -9.93 -32.21
N ALA A 266 -14.15 -10.75 -31.17
CA ALA A 266 -14.52 -10.30 -29.83
C ALA A 266 -13.36 -9.60 -29.11
N GLY A 267 -12.12 -10.06 -29.32
CA GLY A 267 -10.90 -9.46 -28.78
C GLY A 267 -10.63 -8.05 -29.29
N ARG A 268 -11.00 -7.75 -30.55
CA ARG A 268 -10.87 -6.40 -31.14
C ARG A 268 -11.69 -5.33 -30.42
N TRP A 269 -12.74 -5.71 -29.69
CA TRP A 269 -13.58 -4.78 -28.92
C TRP A 269 -13.04 -4.50 -27.50
N LEU A 270 -12.10 -5.30 -26.98
CA LEU A 270 -11.57 -5.17 -25.62
C LEU A 270 -10.54 -4.04 -25.46
N GLY A 271 -10.07 -3.44 -26.56
CA GLY A 271 -9.16 -2.31 -26.56
C GLY A 271 -8.26 -2.32 -27.78
N ILE A 272 -7.62 -1.18 -28.05
CA ILE A 272 -6.82 -0.83 -29.24
C ILE A 272 -5.50 -1.63 -29.25
N LEU A 273 -5.59 -2.97 -29.20
CA LEU A 273 -4.44 -3.87 -29.16
C LEU A 273 -4.15 -4.29 -30.58
N VAL A 274 -3.13 -3.65 -31.12
CA VAL A 274 -2.65 -3.86 -32.47
C VAL A 274 -2.09 -5.29 -32.58
N SER A 275 -2.59 -6.04 -33.56
CA SER A 275 -2.17 -7.38 -34.01
C SER A 275 -1.23 -8.14 -33.05
N PRO A 276 -1.75 -8.97 -32.12
CA PRO A 276 -0.90 -9.70 -31.19
C PRO A 276 0.01 -10.66 -31.96
N ALA A 277 1.31 -10.60 -31.71
CA ALA A 277 2.31 -11.52 -32.25
C ALA A 277 2.77 -12.49 -31.15
N LEU A 278 2.97 -13.75 -31.51
CA LEU A 278 3.52 -14.76 -30.60
C LEU A 278 4.80 -15.29 -31.22
N VAL A 279 5.92 -15.08 -30.54
CA VAL A 279 7.24 -15.57 -30.94
C VAL A 279 7.63 -16.73 -30.03
N ARG A 280 8.04 -17.84 -30.63
CA ARG A 280 8.47 -19.05 -29.93
C ARG A 280 9.92 -19.33 -30.27
N GLU A 281 10.73 -19.43 -29.24
CA GLU A 281 12.16 -19.77 -29.31
C GLU A 281 12.43 -20.95 -28.35
N PRO A 282 13.58 -21.63 -28.46
CA PRO A 282 13.93 -22.69 -27.51
C PRO A 282 13.90 -22.19 -26.06
N GLY A 283 12.99 -22.74 -25.25
CA GLY A 283 12.80 -22.36 -23.85
C GLY A 283 12.11 -21.01 -23.60
N LEU A 284 11.68 -20.29 -24.65
CA LEU A 284 11.06 -18.96 -24.53
C LEU A 284 9.78 -18.84 -25.36
N VAL A 285 8.74 -18.26 -24.75
CA VAL A 285 7.49 -17.90 -25.44
C VAL A 285 7.18 -16.45 -25.15
N THR A 286 7.16 -15.59 -26.18
CA THR A 286 6.92 -14.16 -26.02
C THR A 286 5.67 -13.72 -26.76
N LEU A 287 4.70 -13.17 -26.03
CA LEU A 287 3.53 -12.48 -26.57
C LEU A 287 3.84 -10.98 -26.65
N VAL A 288 3.64 -10.41 -27.83
CA VAL A 288 3.82 -8.98 -28.13
C VAL A 288 2.45 -8.39 -28.44
N THR A 289 2.03 -7.37 -27.69
CA THR A 289 0.81 -6.60 -27.97
C THR A 289 1.13 -5.12 -28.11
N GLY A 290 0.32 -4.40 -28.90
CA GLY A 290 0.52 -2.95 -29.10
C GLY A 290 0.21 -2.14 -27.84
N TRP A 291 1.00 -1.09 -27.58
CA TRP A 291 0.71 -0.10 -26.55
C TRP A 291 0.23 1.20 -27.20
N PRO A 292 -0.91 1.78 -26.80
CA PRO A 292 -1.44 2.97 -27.44
C PRO A 292 -0.54 4.20 -27.17
N LEU A 293 -0.42 5.04 -28.19
CA LEU A 293 0.31 6.31 -28.11
C LEU A 293 -0.65 7.45 -27.82
N SER A 294 -0.20 8.39 -26.99
CA SER A 294 -0.87 9.67 -26.81
C SER A 294 -0.63 10.53 -28.04
N GLY A 295 -1.71 11.01 -28.67
CA GLY A 295 -1.64 12.02 -29.73
C GLY A 295 -1.12 13.37 -29.21
N ARG A 296 -1.25 13.63 -27.90
CA ARG A 296 -0.77 14.87 -27.26
C ARG A 296 0.74 14.87 -27.03
N THR A 297 1.28 13.81 -26.43
CA THR A 297 2.73 13.75 -26.11
C THR A 297 3.55 13.06 -27.19
N ARG A 298 2.90 12.36 -28.13
CA ARG A 298 3.51 11.38 -29.06
C ARG A 298 4.26 10.24 -28.36
N GLY A 299 4.14 10.15 -27.03
CA GLY A 299 4.69 9.10 -26.20
C GLY A 299 3.66 8.01 -25.88
N PRO A 300 4.04 7.00 -25.10
CA PRO A 300 3.11 5.98 -24.62
C PRO A 300 2.00 6.62 -23.76
N CYS A 301 0.76 6.14 -23.88
CA CYS A 301 -0.28 6.47 -22.91
C CYS A 301 0.09 5.92 -21.51
N ASP A 302 -0.27 6.66 -20.46
CA ASP A 302 -0.06 6.24 -19.08
C ASP A 302 -1.13 5.24 -18.61
N THR A 303 -0.81 4.50 -17.56
CA THR A 303 -1.77 3.65 -16.86
C THR A 303 -2.48 4.44 -15.76
N LEU A 304 -3.59 3.91 -15.22
CA LEU A 304 -4.23 4.50 -14.06
C LEU A 304 -3.31 4.58 -12.85
N ALA A 305 -2.25 3.75 -12.76
CA ALA A 305 -1.30 3.81 -11.65
C ALA A 305 -0.64 5.19 -11.50
N SER A 306 -0.42 5.90 -12.60
CA SER A 306 0.15 7.26 -12.60
C SER A 306 -0.81 8.35 -12.11
N PHE A 307 -2.08 8.00 -11.89
CA PHE A 307 -3.14 8.95 -11.49
C PHE A 307 -3.79 8.62 -10.15
N VAL A 308 -3.39 7.50 -9.52
CA VAL A 308 -3.84 7.16 -8.17
C VAL A 308 -3.40 8.28 -7.23
N PRO A 309 -4.29 8.83 -6.38
CA PRO A 309 -3.93 9.89 -5.44
C PRO A 309 -2.77 9.45 -4.54
N GLU A 310 -1.82 10.35 -4.29
CA GLU A 310 -0.75 10.07 -3.32
C GLU A 310 -1.28 10.08 -1.88
N ARG A 311 -0.56 9.42 -0.95
CA ARG A 311 -0.96 9.39 0.46
C ARG A 311 -1.01 10.80 1.03
N GLY A 312 -2.19 11.23 1.47
CA GLY A 312 -2.44 12.57 2.01
C GLY A 312 -2.90 13.61 0.99
N GLU A 313 -2.97 13.25 -0.30
CA GLU A 313 -3.59 14.09 -1.33
C GLU A 313 -5.12 13.97 -1.23
N LEU A 314 -5.82 15.12 -1.20
CA LEU A 314 -7.28 15.12 -1.26
C LEU A 314 -7.72 14.61 -2.63
N ALA A 315 -8.59 13.60 -2.66
CA ALA A 315 -9.14 13.09 -3.91
C ALA A 315 -9.95 14.19 -4.63
N ASP A 316 -9.47 14.65 -5.79
CA ASP A 316 -10.19 15.61 -6.64
C ASP A 316 -11.50 15.00 -7.16
N PRO A 317 -12.68 15.48 -6.73
CA PRO A 317 -13.97 14.89 -7.10
C PRO A 317 -14.21 14.88 -8.62
N LEU A 318 -13.70 15.87 -9.36
CA LEU A 318 -13.85 15.93 -10.81
C LEU A 318 -13.01 14.87 -11.50
N ARG A 319 -11.75 14.70 -11.06
CA ARG A 319 -10.86 13.64 -11.53
C ARG A 319 -11.45 12.27 -11.23
N THR A 320 -11.86 12.02 -9.99
CA THR A 320 -12.46 10.74 -9.57
C THR A 320 -13.69 10.43 -10.40
N ARG A 321 -14.58 11.41 -10.61
CA ARG A 321 -15.77 11.25 -11.46
C ARG A 321 -15.43 10.96 -12.93
N ALA A 322 -14.36 11.54 -13.46
CA ALA A 322 -13.89 11.22 -14.82
C ALA A 322 -13.36 9.78 -14.89
N ILE A 323 -12.61 9.32 -13.88
CA ILE A 323 -12.13 7.95 -13.78
C ILE A 323 -13.30 6.96 -13.67
N LEU A 324 -14.30 7.24 -12.83
CA LEU A 324 -15.50 6.40 -12.71
C LEU A 324 -16.21 6.23 -14.06
N ARG A 325 -16.41 7.31 -14.83
CA ARG A 325 -16.97 7.21 -16.19
C ARG A 325 -16.12 6.34 -17.11
N GLY A 326 -14.81 6.49 -17.04
CA GLY A 326 -13.87 5.62 -17.76
C GLY A 326 -14.04 4.15 -17.38
N LEU A 327 -14.19 3.85 -16.08
CA LEU A 327 -14.44 2.51 -15.56
C LEU A 327 -15.80 1.97 -16.02
N GLY A 328 -16.84 2.82 -16.14
CA GLY A 328 -18.12 2.44 -16.73
C GLY A 328 -18.00 1.96 -18.19
N GLY A 329 -17.19 2.65 -18.99
CA GLY A 329 -16.78 2.19 -20.32
C GLY A 329 -16.01 0.86 -20.31
N LEU A 330 -15.10 0.69 -19.36
CA LEU A 330 -14.30 -0.53 -19.19
C LEU A 330 -15.16 -1.74 -18.79
N CYS A 331 -16.16 -1.56 -17.92
CA CYS A 331 -17.08 -2.61 -17.50
C CYS A 331 -17.81 -3.26 -18.69
N ARG A 332 -18.14 -2.49 -19.74
CA ARG A 332 -18.73 -3.03 -20.98
C ARG A 332 -17.76 -3.93 -21.74
N LYS A 333 -16.47 -3.62 -21.72
CA LYS A 333 -15.42 -4.46 -22.30
C LYS A 333 -15.27 -5.75 -21.50
N LEU A 334 -15.17 -5.65 -20.17
CA LEU A 334 -15.13 -6.82 -19.29
C LEU A 334 -16.35 -7.74 -19.46
N ALA A 335 -17.55 -7.18 -19.66
CA ALA A 335 -18.73 -7.98 -19.98
C ALA A 335 -18.60 -8.80 -21.28
N ALA A 336 -17.87 -8.30 -22.28
CA ALA A 336 -17.57 -9.07 -23.49
C ALA A 336 -16.64 -10.24 -23.19
N LEU A 337 -15.64 -10.05 -22.33
CA LEU A 337 -14.76 -11.13 -21.85
C LEU A 337 -15.54 -12.18 -21.05
N HIS A 338 -16.43 -11.74 -20.13
CA HIS A 338 -17.27 -12.62 -19.31
C HIS A 338 -18.23 -13.49 -20.14
N ARG A 339 -18.75 -12.97 -21.27
CA ARG A 339 -19.56 -13.77 -22.21
C ARG A 339 -18.80 -14.90 -22.88
N MET A 340 -17.47 -14.87 -22.83
CA MET A 340 -16.59 -15.92 -23.34
C MET A 340 -16.16 -16.88 -22.22
N ASP A 341 -16.84 -16.84 -21.07
CA ASP A 341 -16.52 -17.63 -19.87
C ASP A 341 -15.10 -17.37 -19.32
N ALA A 342 -14.58 -16.17 -19.57
CA ALA A 342 -13.26 -15.75 -19.16
C ALA A 342 -13.39 -14.53 -18.24
N SER A 343 -12.51 -14.41 -17.24
CA SER A 343 -12.46 -13.27 -16.31
C SER A 343 -11.02 -12.79 -16.17
N HIS A 344 -10.79 -11.48 -16.12
CA HIS A 344 -9.44 -10.91 -16.12
C HIS A 344 -8.65 -11.30 -14.86
N ARG A 345 -9.30 -11.29 -13.69
CA ARG A 345 -8.83 -11.72 -12.35
C ARG A 345 -7.55 -11.04 -11.83
N CYS A 346 -7.03 -10.05 -12.55
CA CYS A 346 -5.76 -9.38 -12.28
C CYS A 346 -5.85 -7.87 -12.57
N LEU A 347 -7.00 -7.27 -12.27
CA LEU A 347 -7.21 -5.84 -12.48
C LEU A 347 -6.60 -5.03 -11.33
N ALA A 348 -5.74 -4.10 -11.70
CA ALA A 348 -5.15 -3.05 -10.86
C ALA A 348 -4.97 -1.79 -11.71
N PRO A 349 -4.67 -0.61 -11.13
CA PRO A 349 -4.46 0.60 -11.91
C PRO A 349 -3.37 0.46 -13.00
N ALA A 350 -2.32 -0.34 -12.76
CA ALA A 350 -1.27 -0.61 -13.74
C ALA A 350 -1.73 -1.47 -14.94
N ALA A 351 -2.83 -2.23 -14.80
CA ALA A 351 -3.41 -3.05 -15.86
C ALA A 351 -4.36 -2.26 -16.77
N ILE A 352 -4.66 -0.99 -16.44
CA ILE A 352 -5.64 -0.17 -17.15
C ILE A 352 -4.93 1.05 -17.74
N ILE A 353 -4.95 1.16 -19.07
CA ILE A 353 -4.37 2.26 -19.83
C ILE A 353 -5.41 3.36 -20.02
N ARG A 354 -5.01 4.61 -19.76
CA ARG A 354 -5.85 5.79 -19.98
C ARG A 354 -5.51 6.43 -21.32
N LEU A 355 -6.51 6.60 -22.18
CA LEU A 355 -6.36 7.25 -23.48
C LEU A 355 -6.57 8.77 -23.36
N ASP A 356 -6.14 9.51 -24.39
CA ASP A 356 -6.21 10.98 -24.43
C ASP A 356 -7.64 11.53 -24.30
N ASP A 357 -8.64 10.78 -24.76
CA ASP A 357 -10.07 11.13 -24.67
C ASP A 357 -10.69 10.76 -23.32
N GLY A 358 -9.91 10.18 -22.40
CA GLY A 358 -10.35 9.70 -21.09
C GLY A 358 -10.96 8.30 -21.11
N ALA A 359 -11.08 7.65 -22.27
CA ALA A 359 -11.48 6.25 -22.33
C ALA A 359 -10.39 5.35 -21.73
N LEU A 360 -10.81 4.22 -21.15
CA LEU A 360 -9.93 3.25 -20.53
C LEU A 360 -9.83 1.98 -21.39
N ALA A 361 -8.64 1.41 -21.47
CA ALA A 361 -8.35 0.16 -22.17
C ALA A 361 -7.59 -0.81 -21.25
N LEU A 362 -7.79 -2.11 -21.45
CA LEU A 362 -6.98 -3.12 -20.79
C LEU A 362 -5.60 -3.19 -21.43
N ARG A 363 -4.56 -3.35 -20.61
CA ARG A 363 -3.18 -3.59 -21.05
C ARG A 363 -3.03 -4.97 -21.68
N ASP A 364 -3.65 -5.97 -21.06
CA ASP A 364 -3.62 -7.39 -21.43
C ASP A 364 -4.90 -8.09 -20.94
N LEU A 365 -5.01 -9.42 -21.06
CA LEU A 365 -6.14 -10.19 -20.51
C LEU A 365 -5.87 -10.73 -19.10
N GLY A 366 -4.80 -10.27 -18.45
CA GLY A 366 -4.40 -10.72 -17.12
C GLY A 366 -4.23 -12.23 -17.03
N LEU A 367 -5.10 -12.84 -16.23
CA LEU A 367 -5.15 -14.29 -15.94
C LEU A 367 -6.31 -14.98 -16.65
N ALA A 368 -7.00 -14.34 -17.60
CA ALA A 368 -8.19 -14.88 -18.24
C ALA A 368 -8.00 -16.24 -18.93
N THR A 369 -6.76 -16.59 -19.30
CA THR A 369 -6.40 -17.84 -19.98
C THR A 369 -5.56 -18.79 -19.15
N THR A 370 -5.35 -18.47 -17.88
CA THR A 370 -4.59 -19.28 -16.93
C THR A 370 -5.55 -20.07 -16.05
N SER A 371 -5.19 -21.25 -15.57
CA SER A 371 -5.97 -21.91 -14.52
C SER A 371 -5.95 -21.09 -13.23
N TYR A 372 -6.98 -21.28 -12.40
CA TYR A 372 -7.07 -20.61 -11.11
C TYR A 372 -6.05 -21.16 -10.12
N GLU A 373 -5.30 -20.25 -9.49
CA GLU A 373 -4.45 -20.56 -8.35
C GLU A 373 -4.80 -19.72 -7.12
N PRO A 374 -4.90 -20.31 -5.91
CA PRO A 374 -5.08 -19.55 -4.68
C PRO A 374 -3.96 -18.52 -4.48
N GLY A 375 -4.34 -17.29 -4.12
CA GLY A 375 -3.44 -16.17 -3.95
C GLY A 375 -3.13 -15.38 -5.22
N GLU A 376 -3.72 -15.75 -6.37
CA GLU A 376 -3.57 -15.00 -7.62
C GLU A 376 -4.08 -13.55 -7.52
N GLY A 377 -3.65 -12.72 -8.48
CA GLY A 377 -4.07 -11.34 -8.59
C GLY A 377 -3.28 -10.35 -7.71
N PRO A 378 -3.47 -9.04 -7.95
CA PRO A 378 -2.70 -7.97 -7.33
C PRO A 378 -3.06 -7.82 -5.85
N GLU A 379 -2.05 -7.81 -4.96
CA GLU A 379 -2.24 -7.87 -3.51
C GLU A 379 -3.21 -6.82 -2.95
N LEU A 380 -3.10 -5.55 -3.37
CA LEU A 380 -3.92 -4.44 -2.87
C LEU A 380 -5.38 -4.43 -3.40
N TYR A 381 -5.69 -5.19 -4.46
CA TYR A 381 -7.03 -5.23 -5.07
C TYR A 381 -7.59 -6.65 -5.12
N ARG A 382 -6.90 -7.61 -4.49
CA ARG A 382 -7.26 -9.03 -4.54
C ARG A 382 -8.64 -9.24 -3.92
N ALA A 383 -9.52 -9.95 -4.64
CA ALA A 383 -10.82 -10.28 -4.09
C ALA A 383 -10.70 -11.34 -2.97
N PRO A 384 -11.54 -11.30 -1.92
CA PRO A 384 -11.43 -12.21 -0.79
C PRO A 384 -11.44 -13.70 -1.16
N GLU A 385 -12.19 -14.09 -2.19
CA GLU A 385 -12.25 -15.45 -2.68
C GLU A 385 -10.94 -15.93 -3.34
N GLN A 386 -10.16 -15.03 -3.94
CA GLN A 386 -8.84 -15.35 -4.51
C GLN A 386 -7.83 -15.68 -3.40
N GLY A 387 -7.98 -15.12 -2.21
CA GLY A 387 -7.14 -15.43 -1.04
C GLY A 387 -7.50 -16.75 -0.32
N ARG A 388 -8.63 -17.39 -0.67
CA ARG A 388 -9.07 -18.63 -0.01
C ARG A 388 -8.30 -19.84 -0.55
N ARG A 389 -7.95 -20.77 0.35
CA ARG A 389 -7.18 -21.99 0.01
C ARG A 389 -7.88 -22.98 -0.94
N ARG A 390 -9.18 -22.83 -1.22
CA ARG A 390 -9.94 -23.77 -2.09
C ARG A 390 -9.83 -23.33 -3.55
N ARG A 391 -9.44 -24.25 -4.44
CA ARG A 391 -9.44 -24.04 -5.90
C ARG A 391 -10.85 -23.78 -6.45
N GLY A 392 -10.95 -22.89 -7.45
CA GLY A 392 -12.12 -22.76 -8.33
C GLY A 392 -13.22 -21.78 -7.90
N LYS A 393 -12.87 -20.61 -7.34
CA LYS A 393 -13.88 -19.61 -6.90
C LYS A 393 -13.79 -18.23 -7.56
N ALA A 394 -12.80 -17.97 -8.41
CA ALA A 394 -12.74 -16.70 -9.13
C ALA A 394 -13.57 -16.74 -10.42
N GLY A 395 -14.16 -15.61 -10.78
CA GLY A 395 -15.04 -15.49 -11.94
C GLY A 395 -15.44 -14.04 -12.20
N PRO A 396 -16.54 -13.77 -12.93
CA PRO A 396 -16.96 -12.41 -13.26
C PRO A 396 -17.13 -11.47 -12.06
N TRP A 397 -17.54 -12.00 -10.91
CA TRP A 397 -17.67 -11.27 -9.64
C TRP A 397 -16.32 -10.84 -9.06
N THR A 398 -15.22 -11.51 -9.42
CA THR A 398 -13.86 -11.14 -9.02
C THR A 398 -13.43 -9.88 -9.76
N ASP A 399 -13.72 -9.78 -11.05
CA ASP A 399 -13.47 -8.56 -11.82
C ASP A 399 -14.31 -7.39 -11.30
N ALA A 400 -15.58 -7.64 -10.92
CA ALA A 400 -16.45 -6.63 -10.32
C ALA A 400 -15.87 -6.09 -9.00
N TYR A 401 -15.35 -6.98 -8.13
CA TYR A 401 -14.66 -6.57 -6.91
C TYR A 401 -13.44 -5.71 -7.22
N GLN A 402 -12.58 -6.15 -8.14
CA GLN A 402 -11.35 -5.43 -8.48
C GLN A 402 -11.64 -4.04 -9.07
N ILE A 403 -12.67 -3.91 -9.91
CA ILE A 403 -13.14 -2.60 -10.40
C ILE A 403 -13.67 -1.74 -9.25
N GLY A 404 -14.45 -2.32 -8.33
CA GLY A 404 -14.91 -1.64 -7.11
C GLY A 404 -13.75 -1.17 -6.23
N ALA A 405 -12.71 -1.99 -6.06
CA ALA A 405 -11.52 -1.68 -5.28
C ALA A 405 -10.68 -0.55 -5.92
N ILE A 406 -10.56 -0.54 -7.25
CA ILE A 406 -9.92 0.57 -7.97
C ILE A 406 -10.74 1.85 -7.79
N ALA A 407 -12.07 1.78 -7.98
CA ALA A 407 -12.96 2.92 -7.81
C ALA A 407 -12.91 3.47 -6.37
N TYR A 408 -12.88 2.60 -5.36
CA TYR A 408 -12.69 2.94 -3.96
C TYR A 408 -11.39 3.70 -3.76
N HIS A 409 -10.28 3.20 -4.31
CA HIS A 409 -8.97 3.84 -4.16
C HIS A 409 -8.94 5.25 -4.74
N PHE A 410 -9.53 5.46 -5.92
CA PHE A 410 -9.66 6.81 -6.48
C PHE A 410 -10.61 7.71 -5.69
N ALA A 411 -11.59 7.15 -4.97
CA ALA A 411 -12.55 7.91 -4.17
C ALA A 411 -11.97 8.32 -2.81
N THR A 412 -11.16 7.48 -2.17
CA THR A 412 -10.72 7.65 -0.79
C THR A 412 -9.22 7.97 -0.65
N GLY A 413 -8.47 7.89 -1.75
CA GLY A 413 -7.01 7.99 -1.75
C GLY A 413 -6.28 6.77 -1.17
N HIS A 414 -7.02 5.71 -0.77
CA HIS A 414 -6.45 4.51 -0.17
C HIS A 414 -7.08 3.24 -0.75
N PRO A 415 -6.33 2.15 -0.97
CA PRO A 415 -6.93 0.87 -1.35
C PRO A 415 -7.90 0.40 -0.24
N PRO A 416 -8.92 -0.40 -0.58
CA PRO A 416 -9.88 -0.86 0.42
C PRO A 416 -9.19 -1.70 1.49
N PRO A 417 -9.44 -1.46 2.79
CA PRO A 417 -8.97 -2.33 3.86
C PRO A 417 -9.73 -3.67 3.83
N SER A 418 -9.30 -4.63 4.64
CA SER A 418 -9.94 -5.96 4.76
C SER A 418 -11.43 -5.90 5.05
N ILE A 419 -11.87 -4.86 5.77
CA ILE A 419 -13.29 -4.53 6.01
C ILE A 419 -13.51 -3.10 5.50
N PRO A 420 -13.99 -2.94 4.26
CA PRO A 420 -14.15 -1.63 3.65
C PRO A 420 -15.11 -0.72 4.42
N VAL A 421 -14.69 0.50 4.69
CA VAL A 421 -15.56 1.57 5.22
C VAL A 421 -16.41 2.11 4.07
N PRO A 422 -17.73 2.28 4.22
CA PRO A 422 -18.60 2.77 3.14
C PRO A 422 -18.12 4.08 2.53
N VAL A 423 -17.98 4.11 1.20
CA VAL A 423 -17.45 5.27 0.45
C VAL A 423 -18.31 6.50 0.66
N ARG A 424 -19.62 6.33 0.85
CA ARG A 424 -20.55 7.45 1.10
C ARG A 424 -20.10 8.34 2.26
N GLY A 425 -19.47 7.78 3.29
CA GLY A 425 -18.97 8.56 4.43
C GLY A 425 -17.62 9.26 4.17
N LEU A 426 -16.86 8.80 3.18
CA LEU A 426 -15.50 9.26 2.89
C LEU A 426 -15.42 10.21 1.68
N ALA A 427 -16.34 10.06 0.73
CA ALA A 427 -16.39 10.85 -0.50
C ALA A 427 -17.83 11.35 -0.76
N PRO A 428 -18.33 12.33 0.03
CA PRO A 428 -19.71 12.81 -0.06
C PRO A 428 -20.04 13.51 -1.39
N ASP A 429 -19.03 14.00 -2.11
CA ASP A 429 -19.17 14.68 -3.41
C ASP A 429 -19.46 13.72 -4.57
N LEU A 430 -19.33 12.40 -4.35
CA LEU A 430 -19.63 11.40 -5.36
C LEU A 430 -21.13 11.08 -5.40
N PRO A 431 -21.70 10.82 -6.61
CA PRO A 431 -23.10 10.46 -6.76
C PRO A 431 -23.50 9.24 -5.90
N PRO A 432 -24.67 9.27 -5.22
CA PRO A 432 -25.10 8.19 -4.35
C PRO A 432 -25.17 6.81 -5.03
N ALA A 433 -25.53 6.78 -6.31
CA ALA A 433 -25.57 5.54 -7.09
C ALA A 433 -24.17 4.93 -7.27
N ALA A 434 -23.16 5.77 -7.52
CA ALA A 434 -21.78 5.33 -7.69
C ALA A 434 -21.19 4.83 -6.36
N THR A 435 -21.39 5.56 -5.26
CA THR A 435 -20.89 5.15 -3.94
C THR A 435 -21.54 3.85 -3.47
N ALA A 436 -22.86 3.71 -3.60
CA ALA A 436 -23.56 2.47 -3.29
C ALA A 436 -23.09 1.28 -4.14
N ALA A 437 -22.78 1.51 -5.43
CA ALA A 437 -22.27 0.46 -6.31
C ALA A 437 -20.84 0.05 -5.96
N ILE A 438 -19.98 0.99 -5.54
CA ILE A 438 -18.63 0.66 -5.02
C ILE A 438 -18.75 -0.19 -3.76
N ASP A 439 -19.57 0.24 -2.80
CA ASP A 439 -19.77 -0.48 -1.53
C ASP A 439 -20.29 -1.90 -1.79
N ALA A 440 -21.26 -2.07 -2.69
CA ALA A 440 -21.80 -3.38 -3.06
C ALA A 440 -20.79 -4.25 -3.82
N ALA A 441 -19.93 -3.67 -4.66
CA ALA A 441 -18.87 -4.40 -5.36
C ALA A 441 -17.81 -4.96 -4.41
N LEU A 442 -17.60 -4.30 -3.27
CA LEU A 442 -16.63 -4.70 -2.25
C LEU A 442 -17.16 -5.74 -1.23
N ASP A 443 -18.36 -6.28 -1.43
CA ASP A 443 -18.90 -7.32 -0.56
C ASP A 443 -18.00 -8.57 -0.57
N ALA A 444 -17.73 -9.12 0.62
CA ALA A 444 -16.91 -10.31 0.79
C ALA A 444 -17.52 -11.56 0.14
N GLU A 445 -18.85 -11.58 -0.03
CA GLU A 445 -19.60 -12.66 -0.63
C GLU A 445 -19.85 -12.38 -2.13
N PRO A 446 -19.26 -13.18 -3.05
CA PRO A 446 -19.40 -13.01 -4.49
C PRO A 446 -20.83 -12.82 -5.01
N SER A 447 -21.79 -13.56 -4.43
CA SER A 447 -23.19 -13.55 -4.87
C SER A 447 -23.95 -12.27 -4.55
N ARG A 448 -23.41 -11.41 -3.67
CA ARG A 448 -24.00 -10.12 -3.30
C ARG A 448 -23.49 -8.95 -4.14
N ARG A 449 -22.44 -9.17 -4.94
CA ARG A 449 -21.84 -8.13 -5.78
C ARG A 449 -22.73 -7.84 -7.00
N PRO A 450 -22.79 -6.60 -7.48
CA PRO A 450 -23.44 -6.29 -8.73
C PRO A 450 -22.72 -6.97 -9.90
N GLY A 451 -23.49 -7.37 -10.92
CA GLY A 451 -22.91 -7.77 -12.20
C GLY A 451 -22.12 -6.62 -12.84
N ILE A 452 -21.10 -6.92 -13.64
CA ILE A 452 -20.16 -5.93 -14.17
C ILE A 452 -20.84 -4.80 -14.96
N LEU A 453 -21.92 -5.10 -15.70
CA LEU A 453 -22.70 -4.09 -16.44
C LEU A 453 -23.51 -3.16 -15.52
N ALA A 454 -24.07 -3.69 -14.44
CA ALA A 454 -24.79 -2.89 -13.45
C ALA A 454 -23.83 -1.96 -12.70
N LEU A 455 -22.65 -2.46 -12.35
CA LEU A 455 -21.57 -1.64 -11.79
C LEU A 455 -21.16 -0.52 -12.75
N GLY A 456 -20.96 -0.84 -14.04
CA GLY A 456 -20.63 0.17 -15.04
C GLY A 456 -21.71 1.23 -15.24
N ALA A 457 -22.99 0.83 -15.25
CA ALA A 457 -24.12 1.76 -15.38
C ALA A 457 -24.22 2.74 -14.20
N ALA A 458 -23.91 2.29 -12.98
CA ALA A 458 -23.86 3.15 -11.80
C ALA A 458 -22.76 4.21 -11.89
N PHE A 459 -21.64 3.89 -12.54
CA PHE A 459 -20.57 4.86 -12.78
C PHE A 459 -20.92 5.87 -13.88
N ASP A 460 -21.61 5.43 -14.93
CA ASP A 460 -22.05 6.29 -16.04
C ASP A 460 -23.15 7.29 -15.64
N SER A 461 -24.01 6.92 -14.68
CA SER A 461 -25.09 7.78 -14.16
C SER A 461 -24.61 8.89 -13.21
N SER A 462 -23.28 9.04 -13.08
CA SER A 462 -22.62 10.15 -12.40
C SER A 462 -22.71 11.47 -13.19
N ARG A 463 -23.93 11.98 -13.45
CA ARG A 463 -24.18 13.29 -14.09
C ARG A 463 -24.30 14.44 -13.10
#